data_AF-A0A2P2MMU9-F1
#
_entry.id   AF-A0A2P2MMU9-F1
#
_cell.length_a   1.000
_cell.length_b   1.000
_cell.length_c   1.000
_cell.angle_alpha   90.00
_cell.angle_beta   90.00
_cell.angle_gamma   90.00
#
_symmetry.space_group_name_H-M   'P 1'
#
loop_
_entity.id
_entity.type
_entity.pdbx_description
1 polymer ?
#
loop_
_entity_poly.entity_id
_entity_poly.type
_entity_poly.pdbx_seq_one_letter_code
_entity_poly.pdbx_strand_id
1 'polypeptide(L)'
;MLCFFFNKLITSVTFFSYLPFGGGPRKCVGDMFATYETVVAVAMLARRFNFQMAVGAPPVGMTTGATIHTTEGLNMTVTRRIKPPIVPTLETPGLKADAPLALSQGEPQLEQKGEVSPAHS
;
A
#
# COMPACT_ATOMS: atom_id res chain seq x y z
N MET A 1 -7.77 31.78 -12.52
CA MET A 1 -8.17 31.03 -13.73
C MET A 1 -7.55 29.63 -13.84
N LEU A 2 -6.50 29.27 -13.09
CA LEU A 2 -5.93 27.89 -13.14
C LEU A 2 -6.65 26.84 -12.27
N CYS A 3 -7.35 27.21 -11.18
CA CYS A 3 -8.09 26.23 -10.36
C CYS A 3 -9.30 25.60 -11.05
N PHE A 4 -9.90 26.28 -12.05
CA PHE A 4 -11.10 25.77 -12.75
C PHE A 4 -10.79 24.70 -13.79
N PHE A 5 -9.53 24.61 -14.26
CA PHE A 5 -9.17 23.66 -15.32
C PHE A 5 -8.99 22.22 -14.79
N PHE A 6 -8.66 22.05 -13.49
CA PHE A 6 -8.47 20.73 -12.89
C PHE A 6 -9.79 20.00 -12.57
N ASN A 7 -10.89 20.74 -12.34
CA ASN A 7 -12.14 20.15 -11.85
C ASN A 7 -13.08 19.66 -12.99
N LYS A 8 -12.86 20.10 -14.23
CA LYS A 8 -13.75 19.78 -15.37
C LYS A 8 -13.50 18.39 -15.98
N LEU A 9 -12.33 17.79 -15.73
CA LEU A 9 -11.93 16.51 -16.36
C LEU A 9 -12.31 15.26 -15.54
N ILE A 10 -12.73 15.44 -14.29
CA ILE A 10 -12.91 14.33 -13.33
C ILE A 10 -14.30 13.67 -13.46
N THR A 11 -15.28 14.32 -14.10
CA THR A 11 -16.69 13.89 -14.08
C THR A 11 -17.13 12.93 -15.20
N SER A 12 -16.23 12.41 -16.03
CA SER A 12 -16.61 11.48 -17.12
C SER A 12 -15.84 10.15 -17.15
N VAL A 13 -15.25 9.74 -16.02
CA VAL A 13 -14.76 8.35 -15.89
C VAL A 13 -15.98 7.45 -15.78
N THR A 14 -16.32 6.77 -16.87
CA THR A 14 -17.41 5.79 -16.88
C THR A 14 -17.13 4.69 -15.88
N PHE A 15 -18.14 4.33 -15.07
CA PHE A 15 -18.06 3.20 -14.16
C PHE A 15 -17.60 1.96 -14.94
N PHE A 16 -16.55 1.27 -14.48
CA PHE A 16 -15.90 0.09 -15.09
C PHE A 16 -14.88 0.30 -16.23
N SER A 17 -14.46 1.53 -16.54
CA SER A 17 -13.37 1.72 -17.52
C SER A 17 -11.98 1.28 -17.06
N TYR A 18 -11.79 1.06 -15.76
CA TYR A 18 -10.51 0.68 -15.18
C TYR A 18 -10.71 -0.39 -14.10
N LEU A 19 -10.26 -1.61 -14.38
CA LEU A 19 -10.47 -2.79 -13.53
C LEU A 19 -9.18 -3.62 -13.35
N PRO A 20 -8.11 -3.05 -12.77
CA PRO A 20 -6.83 -3.76 -12.59
C PRO A 20 -6.95 -5.00 -11.69
N PHE A 21 -7.99 -5.04 -10.86
CA PHE A 21 -8.26 -6.12 -9.90
C PHE A 21 -9.68 -6.70 -10.08
N GLY A 22 -10.32 -6.46 -11.23
CA GLY A 22 -11.71 -6.82 -11.49
C GLY A 22 -12.72 -5.97 -10.70
N GLY A 23 -13.94 -6.49 -10.56
CA GLY A 23 -15.05 -5.81 -9.86
C GLY A 23 -16.15 -6.79 -9.46
N GLY A 24 -17.08 -6.33 -8.62
CA GLY A 24 -18.21 -7.14 -8.13
C GLY A 24 -17.81 -8.26 -7.15
N PRO A 25 -18.65 -9.30 -6.97
CA PRO A 25 -18.44 -10.37 -5.99
C PRO A 25 -17.19 -11.23 -6.19
N ARG A 26 -16.53 -11.11 -7.36
CA ARG A 26 -15.33 -11.86 -7.73
C ARG A 26 -14.12 -10.94 -7.92
N LYS A 27 -14.16 -9.74 -7.35
CA LYS A 27 -12.99 -8.84 -7.25
C LYS A 27 -11.82 -9.57 -6.59
N CYS A 28 -10.59 -9.25 -7.01
CA CYS A 28 -9.38 -9.77 -6.39
C CYS A 28 -9.36 -9.51 -4.88
N VAL A 29 -9.22 -10.58 -4.09
CA VAL A 29 -9.07 -10.51 -2.63
C VAL A 29 -7.72 -9.93 -2.19
N GLY A 30 -6.72 -9.98 -3.08
CA GLY A 30 -5.36 -9.48 -2.84
C GLY A 30 -5.07 -8.11 -3.44
N ASP A 31 -6.07 -7.29 -3.74
CA ASP A 31 -5.89 -5.99 -4.40
C ASP A 31 -4.95 -5.04 -3.61
N MET A 32 -5.15 -4.93 -2.30
CA MET A 32 -4.32 -4.12 -1.43
C MET A 32 -2.91 -4.70 -1.29
N PHE A 33 -2.81 -6.02 -1.19
CA PHE A 33 -1.53 -6.72 -1.10
C PHE A 33 -0.68 -6.48 -2.36
N ALA A 34 -1.25 -6.75 -3.54
CA ALA A 34 -0.57 -6.57 -4.82
C ALA A 34 -0.17 -5.11 -5.06
N THR A 35 -1.02 -4.16 -4.62
CA THR A 35 -0.72 -2.73 -4.71
C THR A 35 0.51 -2.38 -3.86
N TYR A 36 0.53 -2.79 -2.59
CA TYR A 36 1.67 -2.49 -1.71
C TYR A 36 2.94 -3.20 -2.14
N GLU A 37 2.84 -4.47 -2.52
CA GLU A 37 3.98 -5.24 -3.03
C GLU A 37 4.61 -4.55 -4.24
N THR A 38 3.80 -4.18 -5.23
CA THR A 38 4.27 -3.51 -6.46
C THR A 38 4.91 -2.16 -6.14
N VAL A 39 4.27 -1.35 -5.28
CA VAL A 39 4.79 -0.03 -4.89
C VAL A 39 6.14 -0.18 -4.19
N VAL A 40 6.26 -1.09 -3.23
CA VAL A 40 7.51 -1.31 -2.49
C VAL A 40 8.60 -1.85 -3.41
N ALA A 41 8.30 -2.84 -4.25
CA ALA A 41 9.26 -3.41 -5.19
C ALA A 41 9.80 -2.35 -6.16
N VAL A 42 8.91 -1.60 -6.82
CA VAL A 42 9.30 -0.55 -7.79
C VAL A 42 10.04 0.58 -7.09
N ALA A 43 9.59 1.05 -5.93
CA ALA A 43 10.26 2.11 -5.19
C ALA A 43 11.70 1.72 -4.81
N MET A 44 11.90 0.49 -4.33
CA MET A 44 13.22 0.01 -3.91
C MET A 44 14.17 -0.21 -5.09
N LEU A 45 13.67 -0.75 -6.20
CA LEU A 45 14.45 -0.91 -7.44
C LEU A 45 14.84 0.45 -8.02
N ALA A 46 13.88 1.36 -8.19
CA ALA A 46 14.13 2.70 -8.74
C ALA A 46 15.02 3.57 -7.82
N ARG A 47 14.99 3.34 -6.50
CA ARG A 47 15.88 4.04 -5.56
C ARG A 47 17.34 3.65 -5.74
N ARG A 48 17.61 2.39 -6.08
CA ARG A 48 18.96 1.77 -6.05
C ARG A 48 19.61 1.65 -7.42
N PHE A 49 18.83 1.56 -8.50
CA PHE A 49 19.34 1.25 -9.83
C PHE A 49 18.77 2.17 -10.90
N ASN A 50 19.54 2.38 -11.96
CA ASN A 50 19.06 2.91 -13.24
C ASN A 50 18.92 1.75 -14.22
N PHE A 51 17.79 1.71 -14.93
CA PHE A 51 17.48 0.69 -15.92
C PHE A 51 17.52 1.31 -17.31
N GLN A 52 18.22 0.67 -18.24
CA GLN A 52 18.27 1.04 -19.66
C GLN A 52 18.07 -0.20 -20.52
N MET A 53 17.55 -0.06 -21.73
CA MET A 53 17.47 -1.21 -22.66
C MET A 53 18.89 -1.73 -22.94
N ALA A 54 19.06 -3.05 -22.88
CA ALA A 54 20.36 -3.65 -23.19
C ALA A 54 20.71 -3.45 -24.67
N VAL A 55 22.00 -3.31 -24.97
CA VAL A 55 22.47 -3.18 -26.37
C VAL A 55 22.16 -4.48 -27.10
N GLY A 56 21.42 -4.39 -28.20
CA GLY A 56 20.98 -5.56 -28.96
C GLY A 56 19.83 -6.35 -28.32
N ALA A 57 19.12 -5.77 -27.34
CA ALA A 57 17.92 -6.40 -26.81
C ALA A 57 16.88 -6.64 -27.92
N PRO A 58 16.19 -7.81 -27.92
CA PRO A 58 15.13 -8.06 -28.87
C PRO A 58 13.97 -7.07 -28.67
N PRO A 59 13.15 -6.81 -29.71
CA PRO A 59 11.96 -6.00 -29.57
C PRO A 59 11.01 -6.57 -28.51
N VAL A 60 10.43 -5.70 -27.68
CA VAL A 60 9.50 -6.11 -26.62
C VAL A 60 8.13 -6.40 -27.23
N GLY A 61 7.90 -7.65 -27.63
CA GLY A 61 6.59 -8.16 -28.03
C GLY A 61 5.76 -8.63 -26.83
N MET A 62 4.45 -8.82 -27.03
CA MET A 62 3.54 -9.32 -26.00
C MET A 62 2.94 -10.66 -26.41
N THR A 63 2.85 -11.58 -25.45
CA THR A 63 2.07 -12.81 -25.54
C THR A 63 1.01 -12.82 -24.45
N THR A 64 -0.17 -13.33 -24.77
CA THR A 64 -1.33 -13.32 -23.88
C THR A 64 -1.58 -14.69 -23.28
N GLY A 65 -2.08 -14.71 -22.04
CA GLY A 65 -2.41 -15.90 -21.27
C GLY A 65 -3.17 -15.48 -20.00
N ALA A 66 -2.95 -16.17 -18.89
CA ALA A 66 -3.44 -15.71 -17.57
C ALA A 66 -2.83 -14.36 -17.17
N THR A 67 -1.58 -14.12 -17.57
CA THR A 67 -0.86 -12.85 -17.46
C THR A 67 -0.26 -12.47 -18.82
N ILE A 68 0.10 -11.20 -18.99
CA ILE A 68 0.82 -10.75 -20.20
C ILE A 68 2.31 -11.03 -20.01
N HIS A 69 2.93 -11.73 -20.95
CA HIS A 69 4.36 -12.02 -20.96
C HIS A 69 5.04 -11.32 -22.14
N THR A 70 6.33 -11.04 -22.00
CA THR A 70 7.16 -10.63 -23.14
C THR A 70 7.50 -11.85 -24.00
N THR A 71 7.66 -11.64 -25.31
CA THR A 71 8.01 -12.73 -26.25
C THR A 71 9.39 -13.32 -25.98
N GLU A 72 10.38 -12.47 -25.67
CA GLU A 72 11.79 -12.86 -25.55
C GLU A 72 12.45 -12.29 -24.27
N GLY A 73 11.65 -11.97 -23.26
CA GLY A 73 12.13 -11.30 -22.05
C GLY A 73 12.18 -9.77 -22.16
N LEU A 74 12.55 -9.12 -21.06
CA LEU A 74 12.78 -7.68 -20.99
C LEU A 74 14.23 -7.46 -20.56
N ASN A 75 15.14 -7.48 -21.53
CA ASN A 75 16.58 -7.44 -21.28
C ASN A 75 17.04 -6.00 -21.07
N MET A 76 17.56 -5.71 -19.88
CA MET A 76 17.97 -4.36 -19.47
C MET A 76 19.38 -4.34 -18.89
N THR A 77 20.12 -3.28 -19.19
CA THR A 77 21.36 -2.93 -18.50
C THR A 77 21.01 -2.22 -17.19
N VAL A 78 21.53 -2.75 -16.08
CA VAL A 78 21.27 -2.23 -14.73
C VAL A 78 22.55 -1.60 -14.19
N THR A 79 22.49 -0.32 -13.82
CA THR A 79 23.62 0.39 -13.19
C THR A 79 23.23 0.90 -11.80
N ARG A 80 24.17 0.89 -10.86
CA ARG A 80 23.91 1.38 -9.49
C ARG A 80 23.69 2.89 -9.50
N ARG A 81 22.67 3.36 -8.79
CA ARG A 81 22.40 4.78 -8.59
C ARG A 81 23.30 5.32 -7.46
N ILE A 82 24.08 6.34 -7.79
CA ILE A 82 25.16 6.88 -6.94
C ILE A 82 24.66 7.90 -5.91
N LYS A 83 23.46 8.47 -6.09
CA LYS A 83 22.89 9.40 -5.13
C LYS A 83 22.52 8.63 -3.86
N PRO A 84 23.05 8.99 -2.67
CA PRO A 84 22.73 8.28 -1.46
C PRO A 84 21.21 8.35 -1.23
N PRO A 85 20.59 7.22 -0.85
CA PRO A 85 19.19 7.21 -0.50
C PRO A 85 18.95 8.25 0.60
N ILE A 86 18.08 9.24 0.34
CA ILE A 86 17.56 10.11 1.41
C ILE A 86 16.89 9.16 2.39
N VAL A 87 17.54 8.92 3.52
CA VAL A 87 16.91 8.28 4.67
C VAL A 87 16.17 9.41 5.36
N PRO A 88 14.83 9.46 5.30
CA PRO A 88 14.11 10.39 6.16
C PRO A 88 14.45 10.01 7.59
N THR A 89 14.83 10.97 8.42
CA THR A 89 14.88 10.78 9.86
C THR A 89 13.46 10.41 10.28
N LEU A 90 13.25 9.15 10.67
CA LEU A 90 11.97 8.69 11.17
C LEU A 90 11.81 9.25 12.58
N GLU A 91 11.16 10.40 12.71
CA GLU A 91 10.61 10.82 13.99
C GLU A 91 9.52 9.82 14.36
N THR A 92 9.86 8.90 15.26
CA THR A 92 8.89 7.97 15.83
C THR A 92 8.38 8.64 17.10
N PRO A 93 7.11 9.06 17.20
CA PRO A 93 6.55 9.45 18.48
C PRO A 93 6.63 8.23 19.38
N GLY A 94 7.54 8.26 20.35
CA GLY A 94 7.78 7.15 21.25
C GLY A 94 6.47 6.75 21.93
N LEU A 95 6.09 5.48 21.79
CA LEU A 95 5.20 4.82 22.73
C LEU A 95 5.88 4.88 24.10
N LYS A 96 5.46 5.82 24.96
CA LYS A 96 5.82 5.80 26.37
C LYS A 96 5.20 4.55 26.98
N ALA A 97 6.04 3.55 27.24
CA ALA A 97 5.70 2.47 28.13
C ALA A 97 5.81 3.01 29.56
N ASP A 98 4.74 3.64 30.05
CA ASP A 98 4.63 4.01 31.46
C ASP A 98 4.21 2.76 32.24
N ALA A 99 5.19 2.07 32.83
CA ALA A 99 5.00 1.34 34.07
C ALA A 99 6.05 1.84 35.06
N PRO A 100 5.66 2.08 36.31
CA PRO A 100 5.77 0.98 37.26
C PRO A 100 4.44 0.68 37.95
N LEU A 101 4.20 -0.63 38.15
CA LEU A 101 3.29 -1.13 39.17
C LEU A 101 3.61 -0.48 40.52
N ALA A 102 2.67 0.30 41.04
CA ALA A 102 2.60 0.64 42.45
C ALA A 102 1.52 -0.23 43.09
N LEU A 103 1.97 -1.26 43.82
CA LEU A 103 1.17 -1.95 44.83
C LEU A 103 0.88 -0.95 45.97
N SER A 104 -0.37 -0.55 46.13
CA SER A 104 -0.86 0.04 47.38
C SER A 104 -2.25 -0.48 47.66
N GLN A 105 -2.32 -1.33 48.68
CA GLN A 105 -3.56 -1.85 49.28
C GLN A 105 -4.35 -0.70 49.92
N GLY A 106 -5.67 -0.74 49.77
CA GLY A 106 -6.59 0.15 50.46
C GLY A 106 -8.02 0.02 49.96
N GLU A 107 -8.75 -0.99 50.44
CA GLU A 107 -10.22 -0.97 50.53
C GLU A 107 -10.60 0.01 51.66
N PRO A 108 -11.69 0.81 51.52
CA PRO A 108 -13.03 0.25 51.80
C PRO A 108 -14.16 0.75 50.88
N GLN A 109 -14.98 -0.20 50.41
CA GLN A 109 -16.45 -0.20 50.35
C GLN A 109 -17.22 1.14 50.24
N LEU A 110 -17.95 1.31 49.12
CA LEU A 110 -19.31 1.85 49.18
C LEU A 110 -20.20 1.23 48.09
N GLU A 111 -21.00 0.28 48.54
CA GLU A 111 -22.16 -0.31 47.90
C GLU A 111 -23.21 0.73 47.48
N GLN A 112 -23.68 0.70 46.22
CA GLN A 112 -25.09 0.95 45.89
C GLN A 112 -25.47 0.63 44.41
N LYS A 113 -26.18 -0.50 44.30
CA LYS A 113 -27.45 -0.71 43.57
C LYS A 113 -27.45 -0.56 42.04
N GLY A 114 -27.25 -1.69 41.34
CA GLY A 114 -27.70 -1.91 39.97
C GLY A 114 -28.88 -2.88 39.92
N GLU A 115 -30.05 -2.36 39.55
CA GLU A 115 -31.32 -3.08 39.40
C GLU A 115 -31.40 -3.72 37.99
N VAL A 116 -31.43 -5.06 37.94
CA VAL A 116 -32.32 -5.99 37.19
C VAL A 116 -32.97 -5.42 35.90
N SER A 117 -32.84 -5.98 34.68
CA SER A 117 -33.41 -7.26 34.18
C SER A 117 -33.30 -7.33 32.62
N PRO A 118 -33.78 -8.37 31.89
CA PRO A 118 -32.89 -9.22 31.10
C PRO A 118 -33.26 -9.30 29.60
N ALA A 119 -32.45 -10.08 28.88
CA ALA A 119 -32.70 -10.56 27.53
C ALA A 119 -33.84 -11.61 27.48
N HIS A 120 -34.59 -11.60 26.38
CA HIS A 120 -35.30 -12.76 25.83
C HIS A 120 -34.85 -12.88 24.36
N SER A 121 -34.20 -13.99 23.99
CA SER A 121 -34.80 -15.17 23.29
C SER A 121 -35.29 -14.84 21.89
#